data_AF-A0A084SI76-F1
#
_entry.id   AF-A0A084SI76-F1
#
_cell.length_a   1.000
_cell.length_b   1.000
_cell.length_c   1.000
_cell.angle_alpha   90.00
_cell.angle_beta   90.00
_cell.angle_gamma   90.00
#
_symmetry.space_group_name_H-M   'P 1'
#
loop_
_entity.id
_entity.type
_entity.pdbx_description
1 polymer ?
#
loop_
_entity_poly.entity_id
_entity_poly.type
_entity_poly.pdbx_seq_one_letter_code
_entity_poly.pdbx_strand_id
1 'polypeptide(L)'
;MPTEVLVMCKRCGRPQQAGAGRCAACGGELPDAPLPPPVGATSTERFLSAELPGGRVLAGEGNRLSFRPGPSATPFLLELPGLRRLSLVHRPRYEALALTAVVVVLLPFVSRQGPRVLLGLLALVGLALAFLSRRYTLVLESAGQVETRWELGTVRRGSSQEQRLRSVWRTLAEVVRSRGVKVSEPPV
;
A
#
# COMPACT_ATOMS: atom_id res chain seq x y z
N MET A 1 -18.50 -15.89 -21.71
CA MET A 1 -18.43 -16.02 -23.18
C MET A 1 -18.02 -14.66 -23.72
N PRO A 2 -16.81 -14.48 -24.27
CA PRO A 2 -16.36 -13.19 -24.81
C PRO A 2 -17.20 -12.79 -26.03
N THR A 3 -17.58 -11.52 -26.13
CA THR A 3 -18.27 -10.97 -27.29
C THR A 3 -17.24 -10.71 -28.40
N GLU A 4 -17.14 -11.62 -29.35
CA GLU A 4 -16.31 -11.42 -30.55
C GLU A 4 -16.98 -10.39 -31.46
N VAL A 5 -16.30 -9.25 -31.68
CA VAL A 5 -16.76 -8.23 -32.62
C VAL A 5 -16.23 -8.57 -34.01
N LEU A 6 -17.16 -8.89 -34.92
CA LEU A 6 -16.85 -9.20 -36.32
C LEU A 6 -17.06 -7.97 -37.20
N VAL A 7 -16.12 -7.73 -38.11
CA VAL A 7 -16.19 -6.72 -39.16
C VAL A 7 -16.43 -7.38 -40.51
N MET A 8 -17.19 -6.73 -41.40
CA MET A 8 -17.36 -7.20 -42.76
C MET A 8 -16.24 -6.71 -43.66
N CYS A 9 -15.61 -7.64 -44.39
CA CYS A 9 -14.70 -7.27 -45.46
C CYS A 9 -15.49 -6.66 -46.63
N LYS A 10 -15.23 -5.39 -46.96
CA LYS A 10 -15.89 -4.69 -48.07
C LYS A 10 -15.60 -5.29 -49.46
N ARG A 11 -14.56 -6.12 -49.58
CA ARG A 11 -14.13 -6.71 -50.86
C ARG A 11 -14.75 -8.07 -51.16
N CYS A 12 -14.88 -8.94 -50.16
CA CYS A 12 -15.41 -10.30 -50.35
C CYS A 12 -16.68 -10.58 -49.54
N GLY A 13 -17.16 -9.62 -48.73
CA GLY A 13 -18.39 -9.74 -47.97
C GLY A 13 -18.35 -10.72 -46.78
N ARG A 14 -17.17 -11.25 -46.41
CA ARG A 14 -17.05 -12.22 -45.32
C ARG A 14 -16.84 -11.57 -43.95
N PRO A 15 -17.39 -12.15 -42.86
CA PRO A 15 -17.04 -11.78 -41.50
C PRO A 15 -15.57 -12.05 -41.21
N GLN A 16 -14.91 -11.09 -40.57
CA GLN A 16 -13.53 -11.18 -40.09
C GLN A 16 -13.47 -10.65 -38.65
N GLN A 17 -12.49 -11.10 -37.87
CA GLN A 17 -12.26 -10.55 -36.54
C GLN A 17 -11.75 -9.10 -36.62
N ALA A 18 -12.29 -8.22 -35.78
CA ALA A 18 -11.81 -6.85 -35.66
C ALA A 18 -10.33 -6.83 -35.25
N GLY A 19 -9.51 -5.97 -35.89
CA GLY A 19 -8.09 -5.79 -35.57
C GLY A 19 -7.09 -6.70 -36.33
N ALA A 20 -7.54 -7.58 -37.22
CA ALA A 20 -6.64 -8.41 -38.03
C ALA A 20 -5.86 -7.63 -39.11
N GLY A 21 -6.23 -6.38 -39.39
CA GLY A 21 -5.62 -5.49 -40.40
C GLY A 21 -5.91 -5.90 -41.86
N ARG A 22 -5.95 -7.20 -42.17
CA ARG A 22 -6.28 -7.74 -43.50
C ARG A 22 -7.22 -8.93 -43.42
N CYS A 23 -8.06 -9.07 -44.44
CA CYS A 23 -8.99 -10.19 -44.57
C CYS A 23 -8.24 -11.50 -44.81
N ALA A 24 -8.47 -12.51 -43.97
CA ALA A 24 -7.83 -13.82 -44.08
C ALA A 24 -8.24 -14.58 -45.37
N ALA A 25 -9.39 -14.23 -45.96
CA ALA A 25 -9.89 -14.91 -47.15
C ALA A 25 -9.40 -14.30 -48.48
N CYS A 26 -9.23 -12.98 -48.56
CA CYS A 26 -8.92 -12.29 -49.82
C CYS A 26 -7.77 -11.29 -49.74
N GLY A 27 -7.16 -11.11 -48.57
CA GLY A 27 -6.07 -10.16 -48.35
C GLY A 27 -6.47 -8.68 -48.41
N GLY A 28 -7.74 -8.36 -48.60
CA GLY A 28 -8.24 -6.98 -48.62
C GLY A 28 -8.10 -6.28 -47.28
N GLU A 29 -7.84 -4.98 -47.31
CA GLU A 29 -7.73 -4.13 -46.12
C GLU A 29 -9.06 -4.06 -45.37
N LEU A 30 -9.00 -4.27 -44.05
CA LEU A 30 -10.19 -4.26 -43.19
C LEU A 30 -10.39 -2.87 -42.59
N PRO A 31 -11.65 -2.42 -42.39
CA PRO A 31 -11.90 -1.15 -41.72
C PRO A 31 -11.42 -1.20 -40.27
N ASP A 32 -10.78 -0.13 -39.83
CA ASP A 32 -10.42 0.06 -38.42
C ASP A 32 -11.70 0.18 -37.59
N ALA A 33 -12.08 -0.93 -36.96
CA ALA A 33 -13.09 -0.92 -35.92
C ALA A 33 -12.41 -0.66 -34.58
N PRO A 34 -12.97 0.20 -33.72
CA PRO A 34 -12.47 0.37 -32.36
C PRO A 34 -12.51 -0.98 -31.65
N LEU A 35 -11.32 -1.51 -31.36
CA LEU A 35 -11.17 -2.76 -30.62
C LEU A 35 -11.79 -2.57 -29.23
N PRO A 36 -12.63 -3.52 -28.75
CA PRO A 36 -12.99 -3.52 -27.34
C PRO A 36 -11.70 -3.65 -26.51
N PRO A 37 -11.56 -2.87 -25.42
CA PRO A 37 -10.38 -2.97 -24.56
C PRO A 37 -10.24 -4.42 -24.07
N PRO A 38 -9.01 -4.92 -23.89
CA PRO A 38 -8.77 -6.29 -23.45
C PRO A 38 -9.54 -6.55 -22.15
N VAL A 39 -10.29 -7.66 -22.11
CA VAL A 39 -11.08 -8.07 -20.94
C VAL A 39 -10.14 -8.23 -19.74
N GLY A 40 -10.20 -7.27 -18.82
CA GLY A 40 -9.29 -7.14 -17.68
C GLY A 40 -8.75 -5.72 -17.49
N ALA A 41 -8.71 -4.90 -18.54
CA ALA A 41 -8.44 -3.47 -18.45
C ALA A 41 -9.71 -2.70 -18.08
N THR A 42 -10.23 -2.94 -16.87
CA THR A 42 -10.93 -1.83 -16.22
C THR A 42 -9.84 -0.82 -15.91
N SER A 43 -9.83 0.31 -16.63
CA SER A 43 -9.12 1.51 -16.17
C SER A 43 -9.86 2.00 -14.93
N THR A 44 -9.79 1.21 -13.87
CA THR A 44 -10.29 1.58 -12.57
C THR A 44 -9.31 2.65 -12.12
N GLU A 45 -9.73 3.91 -12.25
CA GLU A 45 -8.87 5.06 -12.06
C GLU A 45 -8.07 4.91 -10.77
N ARG A 46 -6.75 4.77 -10.94
CA ARG A 46 -5.84 4.50 -9.85
C ARG A 46 -5.62 5.81 -9.12
N PHE A 47 -6.27 5.95 -7.97
CA PHE A 47 -6.18 7.16 -7.14
C PHE A 47 -4.99 7.12 -6.19
N LEU A 48 -4.39 5.94 -5.97
CA LEU A 48 -3.24 5.79 -5.07
C LEU A 48 -2.31 4.67 -5.56
N SER A 49 -1.01 4.93 -5.58
CA SER A 49 0.03 3.90 -5.65
C SER A 49 1.26 4.37 -4.90
N ALA A 50 1.64 3.62 -3.89
CA ALA A 50 2.72 3.96 -3.00
C ALA A 50 3.54 2.74 -2.65
N GLU A 51 4.83 2.82 -2.94
CA GLU A 51 5.82 1.91 -2.38
C GLU A 51 6.23 2.41 -0.99
N LEU A 52 6.08 1.51 -0.04
CA LEU A 52 6.29 1.66 1.39
C LEU A 52 7.58 0.93 1.80
N PRO A 53 8.15 1.24 2.98
CA PRO A 53 9.37 0.60 3.46
C PRO A 53 9.25 -0.93 3.50
N GLY A 54 10.36 -1.61 3.19
CA GLY A 54 10.41 -3.07 3.19
C GLY A 54 9.73 -3.74 1.99
N GLY A 55 9.61 -3.03 0.85
CA GLY A 55 9.03 -3.57 -0.38
C GLY A 55 7.51 -3.75 -0.29
N ARG A 56 6.87 -3.00 0.60
CA ARG A 56 5.42 -2.99 0.80
C ARG A 56 4.77 -2.11 -0.25
N VAL A 57 3.60 -2.47 -0.72
CA VAL A 57 2.88 -1.67 -1.72
C VAL A 57 1.45 -1.45 -1.26
N LEU A 58 1.02 -0.19 -1.25
CA LEU A 58 -0.36 0.20 -1.04
C LEU A 58 -0.88 0.85 -2.33
N ALA A 59 -1.93 0.27 -2.91
CA ALA A 59 -2.55 0.80 -4.11
C ALA A 59 -4.07 0.90 -3.94
N GLY A 60 -4.64 1.96 -4.50
CA GLY A 60 -6.06 2.24 -4.50
C GLY A 60 -6.56 2.39 -5.93
N GLU A 61 -7.50 1.56 -6.32
CA GLU A 61 -8.06 1.49 -7.67
C GLU A 61 -9.59 1.51 -7.57
N GLY A 62 -10.20 2.62 -8.01
CA GLY A 62 -11.65 2.85 -7.90
C GLY A 62 -12.18 2.65 -6.50
N ASN A 63 -12.92 1.55 -6.30
CA ASN A 63 -13.56 1.18 -5.03
C ASN A 63 -12.83 0.08 -4.26
N ARG A 64 -11.56 -0.21 -4.60
CA ARG A 64 -10.74 -1.21 -3.90
C ARG A 64 -9.43 -0.62 -3.38
N LEU A 65 -9.03 -1.08 -2.21
CA LEU A 65 -7.70 -0.89 -1.63
C LEU A 65 -6.99 -2.22 -1.63
N SER A 66 -5.77 -2.23 -2.16
CA SER A 66 -4.89 -3.38 -2.13
C SER A 66 -3.65 -3.08 -1.31
N PHE A 67 -3.28 -4.02 -0.44
CA PHE A 67 -2.07 -3.93 0.36
C PHE A 67 -1.24 -5.20 0.21
N ARG A 68 0.02 -5.03 -0.19
CA ARG A 68 1.00 -6.10 -0.30
C ARG A 68 2.06 -5.94 0.78
N PRO A 69 2.17 -6.87 1.76
CA PRO A 69 3.09 -6.74 2.89
C PRO A 69 4.56 -7.07 2.54
N GLY A 70 4.82 -7.64 1.37
CA GLY A 70 6.16 -7.94 0.87
C GLY A 70 6.15 -8.41 -0.59
N PRO A 71 7.31 -8.49 -1.26
CA PRO A 71 7.40 -8.69 -2.71
C PRO A 71 6.75 -9.99 -3.20
N SER A 72 6.75 -11.04 -2.38
CA SER A 72 6.19 -12.36 -2.70
C SER A 72 4.90 -12.69 -1.96
N ALA A 73 4.37 -11.76 -1.16
CA ALA A 73 3.18 -12.00 -0.36
C ALA A 73 1.90 -11.74 -1.19
N THR A 74 0.85 -12.50 -0.89
CA THR A 74 -0.47 -12.29 -1.51
C THR A 74 -1.01 -10.90 -1.12
N PRO A 75 -1.53 -10.13 -2.10
CA PRO A 75 -2.10 -8.82 -1.80
C PRO A 75 -3.44 -8.99 -1.10
N PHE A 76 -3.61 -8.29 0.03
CA PHE A 76 -4.90 -8.14 0.69
C PHE A 76 -5.75 -7.15 -0.08
N LEU A 77 -6.95 -7.56 -0.47
CA LEU A 77 -7.92 -6.73 -1.17
C LEU A 77 -9.05 -6.38 -0.23
N LEU A 78 -9.35 -5.08 -0.11
CA LEU A 78 -10.46 -4.58 0.68
C LEU A 78 -11.32 -3.64 -0.16
N GLU A 79 -12.63 -3.87 -0.16
CA GLU A 79 -13.57 -2.99 -0.85
C GLU A 79 -13.92 -1.78 0.02
N LEU A 80 -13.77 -0.58 -0.53
CA LEU A 80 -14.08 0.70 0.13
C LEU A 80 -15.54 0.85 0.58
N PRO A 81 -16.58 0.37 -0.16
CA PRO A 81 -17.97 0.48 0.28
C PRO A 81 -18.25 -0.23 1.61
N GLY A 82 -17.43 -1.24 1.96
CA GLY A 82 -17.52 -1.95 3.23
C GLY A 82 -16.75 -1.28 4.37
N LEU A 83 -16.02 -0.19 4.12
CA LEU A 83 -15.15 0.46 5.11
C LEU A 83 -15.95 1.47 5.95
N ARG A 84 -15.99 1.30 7.27
CA ARG A 84 -16.66 2.22 8.19
C ARG A 84 -15.70 3.23 8.82
N ARG A 85 -14.51 2.75 9.19
CA ARG A 85 -13.49 3.57 9.83
C ARG A 85 -12.12 3.27 9.27
N LEU A 86 -11.35 4.34 9.07
CA LEU A 86 -9.95 4.28 8.73
C LEU A 86 -9.17 5.04 9.79
N SER A 87 -8.21 4.39 10.44
CA SER A 87 -7.32 5.07 11.38
C SER A 87 -5.86 4.74 11.11
N LEU A 88 -5.01 5.76 11.24
CA LEU A 88 -3.57 5.61 11.20
C LEU A 88 -3.05 5.59 12.64
N VAL A 89 -2.43 4.50 13.05
CA VAL A 89 -1.85 4.37 14.38
C VAL A 89 -0.33 4.39 14.26
N HIS A 90 0.30 5.30 15.00
CA HIS A 90 1.76 5.27 15.18
C HIS A 90 2.06 4.55 16.50
N ARG A 91 2.99 3.59 16.49
CA ARG A 91 3.50 2.97 17.72
C ARG A 91 5.03 3.16 17.80
N PRO A 92 5.55 3.60 18.95
CA PRO A 92 6.99 3.54 19.20
C PRO A 92 7.42 2.08 19.28
N ARG A 93 8.71 1.82 19.01
CA ARG A 93 9.25 0.46 19.06
C ARG A 93 9.49 0.04 20.52
N TYR A 94 8.48 -0.57 21.15
CA TYR A 94 8.57 -1.07 22.52
C TYR A 94 9.72 -2.06 22.75
N GLU A 95 10.13 -2.82 21.73
CA GLU A 95 11.30 -3.72 21.81
C GLU A 95 12.59 -2.96 22.17
N ALA A 96 12.81 -1.79 21.56
CA ALA A 96 13.99 -0.97 21.84
C ALA A 96 13.91 -0.33 23.22
N LEU A 97 12.70 0.02 23.68
CA LEU A 97 12.47 0.50 25.05
C LEU A 97 12.71 -0.61 26.10
N ALA A 98 12.29 -1.84 25.81
CA ALA A 98 12.54 -2.97 26.71
C ALA A 98 14.03 -3.26 26.85
N LEU A 99 14.78 -3.29 25.72
CA LEU A 99 16.22 -3.49 25.75
C LEU A 99 16.97 -2.38 26.48
N THR A 100 16.57 -1.11 26.27
CA THR A 100 17.17 0.01 27.01
C THR A 100 16.88 -0.04 28.49
N ALA A 101 15.66 -0.41 28.90
CA ALA A 101 15.31 -0.59 30.30
C ALA A 101 16.20 -1.65 30.97
N VAL A 102 16.44 -2.79 30.30
CA VAL A 102 17.35 -3.83 30.81
C VAL A 102 18.77 -3.29 31.00
N VAL A 103 19.30 -2.56 30.01
CA VAL A 103 20.66 -1.97 30.10
C VAL A 103 20.76 -0.97 31.25
N VAL A 104 19.74 -0.13 31.46
CA VAL A 104 19.69 0.84 32.56
C VAL A 104 19.64 0.13 33.91
N VAL A 105 18.86 -0.96 34.03
CA VAL A 105 18.78 -1.77 35.25
C VAL A 105 20.11 -2.45 35.57
N LEU A 106 20.88 -2.86 34.55
CA LEU A 106 22.19 -3.50 34.74
C LEU A 106 23.32 -2.51 35.08
N LEU A 107 23.17 -1.24 34.73
CA LEU A 107 24.17 -0.18 34.93
C LEU A 107 24.70 -0.05 36.38
N PRO A 108 23.87 -0.07 37.45
CA PRO A 108 24.36 -0.02 38.83
C PRO A 108 25.18 -1.26 39.23
N PHE A 109 24.89 -2.43 38.67
CA PHE A 109 25.53 -3.70 39.04
C PHE A 109 26.93 -3.89 38.43
N VAL A 110 27.38 -3.00 37.55
CA VAL A 110 28.68 -3.10 36.88
C VAL A 110 29.74 -2.29 37.63
N SER A 111 30.68 -2.95 38.30
CA SER A 111 31.64 -2.26 39.18
C SER A 111 32.78 -1.53 38.45
N ARG A 112 33.09 -1.92 37.20
CA ARG A 112 34.19 -1.32 36.41
C ARG A 112 33.69 -0.10 35.61
N GLN A 113 34.47 0.98 35.62
CA GLN A 113 34.12 2.23 34.93
C GLN A 113 34.03 2.06 33.40
N GLY A 114 34.93 1.30 32.77
CA GLY A 114 34.92 1.04 31.32
C GLY A 114 33.59 0.46 30.80
N PRO A 115 33.14 -0.72 31.28
CA PRO A 115 31.87 -1.30 30.84
C PRO A 115 30.63 -0.48 31.25
N ARG A 116 30.69 0.32 32.34
CA ARG A 116 29.61 1.28 32.67
C ARG A 116 29.44 2.34 31.57
N VAL A 117 30.53 2.93 31.07
CA VAL A 117 30.48 3.92 29.98
C VAL A 117 29.93 3.30 28.70
N LEU A 118 30.37 2.08 28.36
CA LEU A 118 29.88 1.35 27.19
C LEU A 118 28.38 1.05 27.29
N LEU A 119 27.90 0.59 28.46
CA LEU A 119 26.47 0.35 28.71
C LEU A 119 25.65 1.64 28.67
N GLY A 120 26.19 2.74 29.19
CA GLY A 120 25.55 4.06 29.10
C GLY A 120 25.39 4.52 27.65
N LEU A 121 26.42 4.36 26.81
CA LEU A 121 26.35 4.63 25.37
C LEU A 121 25.34 3.73 24.67
N LEU A 122 25.31 2.43 24.98
CA LEU A 122 24.33 1.49 24.45
C LEU A 122 22.89 1.88 24.82
N ALA A 123 22.65 2.30 26.06
CA ALA A 123 21.35 2.78 26.51
C ALA A 123 20.92 4.03 25.74
N LEU A 124 21.83 5.00 25.55
CA LEU A 124 21.57 6.20 24.75
C LEU A 124 21.25 5.87 23.28
N VAL A 125 22.01 4.96 22.67
CA VAL A 125 21.77 4.51 21.28
C VAL A 125 20.42 3.82 21.17
N GLY A 126 20.08 2.93 22.11
CA GLY A 126 18.78 2.26 22.12
C GLY A 126 17.62 3.26 22.31
N LEU A 127 17.80 4.28 23.16
CA LEU A 127 16.81 5.32 23.40
C LEU A 127 16.61 6.16 22.14
N ALA A 128 17.72 6.59 21.52
CA ALA A 128 17.69 7.30 20.26
C ALA A 128 16.99 6.48 19.16
N LEU A 129 17.28 5.18 19.05
CA LEU A 129 16.60 4.29 18.10
C LEU A 129 15.10 4.18 18.39
N ALA A 130 14.69 4.06 19.66
CA ALA A 130 13.29 3.99 20.06
C ALA A 130 12.52 5.27 19.71
N PHE A 131 13.14 6.44 19.87
CA PHE A 131 12.53 7.74 19.56
C PHE A 131 12.58 8.11 18.07
N LEU A 132 13.64 7.70 17.37
CA LEU A 132 13.83 8.00 15.95
C LEU A 132 13.07 7.02 15.04
N SER A 133 12.72 5.83 15.50
CA SER A 133 11.95 4.85 14.70
C SER A 133 10.46 4.88 15.07
N ARG A 134 9.59 5.09 14.09
CA ARG A 134 8.14 5.01 14.25
C ARG A 134 7.60 3.88 13.37
N ARG A 135 6.80 2.99 13.96
CA ARG A 135 6.01 1.99 13.22
C ARG A 135 4.66 2.59 12.89
N TYR A 136 4.27 2.57 11.62
CA TYR A 136 2.97 3.02 11.17
C TYR A 136 2.10 1.81 10.82
N THR A 137 0.89 1.78 11.39
CA THR A 137 -0.11 0.73 11.15
C THR A 137 -1.40 1.38 10.69
N LEU A 138 -1.95 0.90 9.58
CA LEU A 138 -3.27 1.26 9.11
C LEU A 138 -4.28 0.30 9.74
N VAL A 139 -5.30 0.83 10.40
CA VAL A 139 -6.38 0.04 10.98
C VAL A 139 -7.65 0.34 10.20
N LEU A 140 -8.21 -0.70 9.58
CA LEU A 140 -9.41 -0.64 8.75
C LEU A 140 -10.53 -1.38 9.47
N GLU A 141 -11.60 -0.68 9.84
CA GLU A 141 -12.81 -1.30 10.39
C GLU A 141 -13.83 -1.48 9.26
N SER A 142 -14.16 -2.74 8.97
CA SER A 142 -15.20 -3.09 8.00
C SER A 142 -16.59 -3.14 8.63
N ALA A 143 -17.65 -2.98 7.83
CA ALA A 143 -19.04 -3.00 8.27
C ALA A 143 -19.44 -4.31 8.99
N GLY A 144 -18.68 -5.40 8.77
CA GLY A 144 -18.82 -6.69 9.45
C GLY A 144 -18.00 -6.85 10.73
N GLN A 145 -17.54 -5.76 11.37
CA GLN A 145 -16.78 -5.77 12.65
C GLN A 145 -15.38 -6.40 12.60
N VAL A 146 -14.87 -6.80 11.42
CA VAL A 146 -13.49 -7.28 11.31
C VAL A 146 -12.55 -6.08 11.24
N GLU A 147 -11.75 -5.90 12.28
CA GLU A 147 -10.64 -4.95 12.34
C GLU A 147 -9.43 -5.54 11.60
N THR A 148 -9.14 -5.02 10.41
CA THR A 148 -7.96 -5.43 9.64
C THR A 148 -6.82 -4.46 9.91
N ARG A 149 -5.66 -4.98 10.30
CA ARG A 149 -4.46 -4.19 10.58
C ARG A 149 -3.43 -4.40 9.48
N TRP A 150 -3.06 -3.34 8.78
CA TRP A 150 -1.99 -3.36 7.77
C TRP A 150 -0.77 -2.62 8.29
N GLU A 151 0.34 -3.33 8.47
CA GLU A 151 1.59 -2.72 8.90
C GLU A 151 2.28 -2.03 7.72
N LEU A 152 2.26 -0.69 7.70
CA LEU A 152 2.89 0.09 6.63
C LEU A 152 4.42 0.10 6.72
N GLY A 153 4.96 -0.19 7.91
CA GLY A 153 6.38 -0.39 8.14
C GLY A 153 7.00 0.55 9.15
N THR A 154 8.31 0.40 9.33
CA THR A 154 9.14 1.26 10.17
C THR A 154 9.75 2.36 9.31
N VAL A 155 9.50 3.61 9.67
CA VAL A 155 10.21 4.76 9.09
C VAL A 155 10.98 5.50 10.17
N ARG A 156 12.07 6.16 9.76
CA ARG A 156 12.81 7.06 10.63
C ARG A 156 12.15 8.44 10.64
N ARG A 157 12.03 9.05 11.81
CA ARG A 157 11.49 10.39 12.00
C ARG A 157 12.30 11.40 11.18
N GLY A 158 11.62 12.24 10.41
CA GLY A 158 12.20 13.25 9.53
C GLY A 158 12.74 12.71 8.19
N SER A 159 12.58 11.42 7.90
CA SER A 159 13.03 10.87 6.62
C SER A 159 12.09 11.25 5.46
N SER A 160 12.62 11.25 4.23
CA SER A 160 11.82 11.39 3.00
C SER A 160 10.74 10.31 2.90
N GLN A 161 11.00 9.11 3.43
CA GLN A 161 10.02 8.03 3.53
C GLN A 161 8.84 8.38 4.44
N GLU A 162 9.07 9.05 5.57
CA GLU A 162 7.99 9.52 6.44
C GLU A 162 7.13 10.58 5.73
N GLN A 163 7.76 11.51 5.00
CA GLN A 163 7.05 12.52 4.23
C GLN A 163 6.17 11.88 3.14
N ARG A 164 6.70 10.88 2.42
CA ARG A 164 5.97 10.10 1.42
C ARG A 164 4.80 9.34 2.06
N LEU A 165 5.02 8.71 3.22
CA LEU A 165 3.95 8.02 3.93
C LEU A 165 2.82 8.97 4.33
N ARG A 166 3.17 10.17 4.82
CA ARG A 166 2.18 11.20 5.18
C ARG A 166 1.43 11.74 3.96
N SER A 167 2.09 11.94 2.82
CA SER A 167 1.38 12.37 1.60
C SER A 167 0.41 11.30 1.11
N VAL A 168 0.84 10.04 1.10
CA VAL A 168 0.01 8.87 0.76
C VAL A 168 -1.19 8.76 1.70
N TRP A 169 -0.98 8.94 3.00
CA TRP A 169 -2.06 8.98 3.98
C TRP A 169 -3.05 10.12 3.72
N ARG A 170 -2.58 11.33 3.41
CA ARG A 170 -3.46 12.47 3.10
C ARG A 170 -4.34 12.19 1.89
N THR A 171 -3.75 11.69 0.79
CA THR A 171 -4.51 11.32 -0.41
C THR A 171 -5.53 10.23 -0.10
N LEU A 172 -5.15 9.20 0.66
CA LEU A 172 -6.06 8.15 1.08
C LEU A 172 -7.21 8.69 1.95
N ALA A 173 -6.88 9.49 2.97
CA ALA A 173 -7.84 10.08 3.89
C ALA A 173 -8.84 10.97 3.17
N GLU A 174 -8.40 11.76 2.18
CA GLU A 174 -9.26 12.63 1.39
C GLU A 174 -10.25 11.83 0.52
N VAL A 175 -9.77 10.82 -0.19
CA VAL A 175 -10.61 9.93 -1.02
C VAL A 175 -11.60 9.13 -0.17
N VAL A 176 -11.19 8.71 1.02
CA VAL A 176 -12.04 7.93 1.94
C VAL A 176 -13.07 8.84 2.61
N ARG A 177 -12.71 10.08 2.93
CA ARG A 177 -13.62 11.09 3.50
C ARG A 177 -14.67 11.55 2.49
N SER A 178 -14.31 11.74 1.21
CA SER A 178 -15.27 12.08 0.15
C SER A 178 -16.32 10.99 -0.07
N ARG A 179 -16.04 9.76 0.38
CA ARG A 179 -16.94 8.60 0.34
C ARG A 179 -17.72 8.39 1.65
N GLY A 180 -17.64 9.33 2.60
CA GLY A 180 -18.42 9.31 3.85
C GLY A 180 -17.86 8.41 4.96
N VAL A 181 -16.64 7.90 4.81
CA VAL A 181 -16.00 7.04 5.81
C VAL A 181 -15.33 7.90 6.90
N LYS A 182 -15.42 7.47 8.16
CA LYS A 182 -14.79 8.19 9.29
C LYS A 182 -13.29 7.97 9.29
N VAL A 183 -12.52 9.05 9.17
CA VAL A 183 -11.05 9.03 9.25
C VAL A 183 -10.63 9.53 10.63
N SER A 184 -9.78 8.78 11.32
CA SER A 184 -9.18 9.18 12.60
C SER A 184 -7.66 9.28 12.45
N GLU A 185 -7.10 10.45 12.72
CA GLU A 185 -5.65 10.66 12.75
C GLU A 185 -5.14 10.57 14.19
N PRO A 186 -3.92 10.07 14.40
CA PRO A 186 -3.33 10.07 15.72
C PRO A 186 -2.87 11.50 16.06
N PRO A 187 -2.89 11.90 17.34
CA PRO A 187 -2.33 13.18 17.76
C PRO A 187 -0.84 13.26 17.37
N VAL A 188 -0.44 14.41 16.82
CA VAL A 188 0.90 14.69 16.26
C VAL A 188 1.98 14.71 17.33
#